data_AF-A0A7U9RG13-F1
#
_entry.id   AF-A0A7U9RG13-F1
#
_cell.length_a   1.000
_cell.length_b   1.000
_cell.length_c   1.000
_cell.angle_alpha   90.00
_cell.angle_beta   90.00
_cell.angle_gamma   90.00
#
_symmetry.space_group_name_H-M   'P 1'
#
loop_
_entity.id
_entity.type
_entity.pdbx_description
1 polymer ?
#
loop_
_entity_poly.entity_id
_entity_poly.type
_entity_poly.pdbx_seq_one_letter_code
_entity_poly.pdbx_strand_id
1 'polypeptide(L)'
;MSEYQLEIKQIVDYPRCRIYRHFIQNLMADRSIRTGGGSGLFYYTVLCNYANFRTSYLRIDGIGYTVYPGEWICTVKELTAWFRTRFQRQAVSILDELQKRHLISYLFLDRGKVVKYKVRDWKKHNTVLDYNCPCQKDTGFFFMPTVVATELVSAGRCSEMDILLDLWMSAVYNDSQVQGSEIGPVVYFRNGTGSPLAAYSEMAVRWGISKATTGRVLKKLADMDYISLMSFPGRTGSVIYLHSYLSTMFQISDVLVDKEEVAMVLKINLTLPDEMDETDPQADSAVTEHEICVSEELSSVSKSNMEAVITKMAQILDAQGISCFRCPKSIYKLYPLSDACREAYISHIQKGAVRFGMTVSCGEDKPVYTFELTLSPTEKDREGGARA
;
A
#
# COMPACT_ATOMS: atom_id res chain seq x y z
N MET A 1 20.32 0.53 -33.52
CA MET A 1 19.72 1.44 -32.51
C MET A 1 19.71 0.69 -31.21
N SER A 2 20.12 1.32 -30.10
CA SER A 2 19.98 0.72 -28.78
C SER A 2 18.50 0.74 -28.38
N GLU A 3 17.95 -0.41 -28.01
CA GLU A 3 16.62 -0.49 -27.40
C GLU A 3 16.73 -0.10 -25.93
N TYR A 4 15.85 0.81 -25.47
CA TYR A 4 15.78 1.25 -24.09
C TYR A 4 14.44 0.84 -23.50
N GLN A 5 14.44 0.24 -22.32
CA GLN A 5 13.24 -0.06 -21.55
C GLN A 5 13.07 0.99 -20.44
N LEU A 6 11.88 1.57 -20.34
CA LEU A 6 11.52 2.52 -19.29
C LEU A 6 10.91 1.76 -18.10
N GLU A 7 11.39 2.07 -16.91
CA GLU A 7 10.89 1.51 -15.66
C GLU A 7 10.49 2.63 -14.70
N ILE A 8 9.32 2.50 -14.06
CA ILE A 8 8.80 3.46 -13.08
C ILE A 8 8.94 2.85 -11.69
N LYS A 9 9.56 3.61 -10.77
CA LYS A 9 9.76 3.24 -9.37
C LYS A 9 9.39 4.38 -8.45
N GLN A 10 8.91 4.02 -7.27
CA GLN A 10 8.76 4.92 -6.14
C GLN A 10 9.72 4.53 -5.04
N ILE A 11 10.82 5.28 -4.95
CA ILE A 11 11.93 4.96 -4.07
C ILE A 11 11.59 5.31 -2.61
N VAL A 12 11.79 4.36 -1.70
CA VAL A 12 11.55 4.52 -0.25
C VAL A 12 12.38 5.66 0.33
N ASP A 13 13.64 5.77 -0.08
CA ASP A 13 14.58 6.76 0.47
C ASP A 13 14.28 8.19 0.01
N TYR A 14 13.37 8.37 -0.94
CA TYR A 14 13.00 9.70 -1.39
C TYR A 14 12.24 10.44 -0.26
N PRO A 15 12.73 11.62 0.19
CA PRO A 15 12.27 12.26 1.43
C PRO A 15 10.97 13.07 1.26
N ARG A 16 10.34 13.02 0.08
CA ARG A 16 9.17 13.81 -0.28
C ARG A 16 8.15 12.95 -1.01
N CYS A 17 6.88 13.04 -0.66
CA CYS A 17 5.79 12.45 -1.42
C CYS A 17 5.22 13.49 -2.41
N ARG A 18 5.03 13.10 -3.67
CA ARG A 18 4.24 13.92 -4.61
C ARG A 18 2.76 13.75 -4.28
N ILE A 19 2.03 14.85 -4.18
CA ILE A 19 0.59 14.86 -3.89
C ILE A 19 -0.11 15.70 -4.96
N TYR A 20 -1.02 15.06 -5.70
CA TYR A 20 -1.84 15.75 -6.70
C TYR A 20 -2.93 16.59 -6.05
N ARG A 21 -3.13 17.80 -6.57
CA ARG A 21 -4.15 18.71 -6.04
C ARG A 21 -5.55 18.16 -6.20
N HIS A 22 -5.82 17.57 -7.36
CA HIS A 22 -7.11 16.94 -7.67
C HIS A 22 -7.47 15.84 -6.66
N PHE A 23 -6.49 15.00 -6.27
CA PHE A 23 -6.69 13.99 -5.23
C PHE A 23 -7.16 14.61 -3.90
N ILE A 24 -6.50 15.68 -3.45
CA ILE A 24 -6.91 16.38 -2.21
C ILE A 24 -8.29 17.02 -2.37
N GLN A 25 -8.63 17.57 -3.53
CA GLN A 25 -9.99 18.10 -3.78
C GLN A 25 -11.06 17.00 -3.69
N ASN A 26 -10.79 15.81 -4.25
CA ASN A 26 -11.70 14.68 -4.17
C ASN A 26 -11.88 14.22 -2.71
N LEU A 27 -10.79 14.12 -1.95
CA LEU A 27 -10.86 13.84 -0.51
C LEU A 27 -11.64 14.93 0.24
N MET A 28 -11.45 16.21 -0.09
CA MET A 28 -12.20 17.33 0.48
C MET A 28 -13.68 17.35 0.10
N ALA A 29 -14.07 16.70 -1.00
CA ALA A 29 -15.46 16.51 -1.40
C ALA A 29 -16.11 15.29 -0.73
N ASP A 30 -15.37 14.18 -0.55
CA ASP A 30 -15.90 12.94 0.01
C ASP A 30 -16.24 13.02 1.51
N ARG A 31 -17.53 13.21 1.82
CA ARG A 31 -18.05 13.35 3.19
C ARG A 31 -18.14 12.02 3.95
N SER A 32 -17.92 10.88 3.29
CA SER A 32 -17.99 9.57 3.95
C SER A 32 -16.89 9.39 5.00
N ILE A 33 -15.73 10.02 4.80
CA ILE A 33 -14.57 9.94 5.69
C ILE A 33 -14.52 11.12 6.66
N ARG A 34 -14.37 10.81 7.95
CA ARG A 34 -14.46 11.79 9.04
C ARG A 34 -13.13 12.53 9.25
N THR A 35 -13.22 13.85 9.47
CA THR A 35 -12.08 14.75 9.74
C THR A 35 -11.98 15.21 11.19
N GLY A 36 -12.83 14.71 12.10
CA GLY A 36 -12.93 15.25 13.47
C GLY A 36 -11.76 14.85 14.37
N GLY A 37 -11.19 15.82 15.09
CA GLY A 37 -10.25 15.59 16.20
C GLY A 37 -8.94 14.92 15.79
N GLY A 38 -8.34 15.40 14.69
CA GLY A 38 -7.21 14.79 14.02
C GLY A 38 -5.84 15.34 14.40
N SER A 39 -4.81 14.74 13.83
CA SER A 39 -3.39 14.97 14.13
C SER A 39 -2.85 16.26 13.50
N GLY A 40 -3.60 16.80 12.53
CA GLY A 40 -3.30 18.02 11.78
C GLY A 40 -2.85 17.75 10.34
N LEU A 41 -2.61 16.48 9.97
CA LEU A 41 -2.10 16.09 8.66
C LEU A 41 -3.04 16.50 7.52
N PHE A 42 -4.33 16.17 7.64
CA PHE A 42 -5.34 16.55 6.66
C PHE A 42 -5.39 18.06 6.47
N TYR A 43 -5.50 18.81 7.57
CA TYR A 43 -5.61 20.27 7.52
C TYR A 43 -4.37 20.91 6.90
N TYR A 44 -3.18 20.46 7.27
CA TYR A 44 -1.94 20.96 6.70
C TYR A 44 -1.83 20.65 5.19
N THR A 45 -2.23 19.45 4.78
CA THR A 45 -2.25 19.03 3.38
C THR A 45 -3.22 19.86 2.55
N VAL A 46 -4.39 20.20 3.10
CA VAL A 46 -5.37 21.11 2.48
C VAL A 46 -4.77 22.51 2.27
N LEU A 47 -4.04 23.07 3.25
CA LEU A 47 -3.38 24.36 3.06
C LEU A 47 -2.29 24.29 1.99
N CYS A 48 -1.49 23.22 1.96
CA CYS A 48 -0.48 23.00 0.91
C CYS A 48 -1.11 22.92 -0.49
N ASN A 49 -2.29 22.28 -0.60
CA ASN A 49 -3.02 22.17 -1.85
C ASN A 49 -3.42 23.54 -2.45
N TYR A 50 -3.73 24.54 -1.61
CA TYR A 50 -4.08 25.88 -2.06
C TYR A 50 -2.90 26.84 -2.15
N ALA A 51 -1.74 26.55 -1.57
CA ALA A 51 -0.57 27.41 -1.62
C ALA A 51 -0.11 27.69 -3.07
N ASN A 52 0.40 28.89 -3.35
CA ASN A 52 0.85 29.27 -4.69
C ASN A 52 2.25 28.74 -5.02
N PHE A 53 2.50 28.40 -6.29
CA PHE A 53 3.87 28.20 -6.79
C PHE A 53 4.52 29.50 -7.26
N ARG A 54 3.72 30.42 -7.81
CA ARG A 54 4.17 31.73 -8.30
C ARG A 54 3.34 32.86 -7.72
N THR A 55 3.85 34.08 -7.81
CA THR A 55 3.08 35.26 -7.43
C THR A 55 1.81 35.36 -8.29
N SER A 56 0.66 35.59 -7.65
CA SER A 56 -0.61 35.87 -8.32
C SER A 56 -1.36 37.01 -7.63
N TYR A 57 -2.37 37.53 -8.31
CA TYR A 57 -3.27 38.55 -7.76
C TYR A 57 -4.65 37.96 -7.57
N LEU A 58 -5.21 38.07 -6.37
CA LEU A 58 -6.57 37.64 -6.06
C LEU A 58 -7.38 38.83 -5.59
N ARG A 59 -8.63 38.93 -6.06
CA ARG A 59 -9.58 39.95 -5.58
C ARG A 59 -10.60 39.28 -4.66
N ILE A 60 -10.74 39.81 -3.45
CA ILE A 60 -11.77 39.42 -2.48
C ILE A 60 -12.49 40.70 -2.06
N ASP A 61 -13.82 40.71 -2.17
CA ASP A 61 -14.67 41.85 -1.84
C ASP A 61 -14.20 43.19 -2.45
N GLY A 62 -13.75 43.14 -3.71
CA GLY A 62 -13.26 44.30 -4.45
C GLY A 62 -11.83 44.75 -4.12
N ILE A 63 -11.20 44.20 -3.07
CA ILE A 63 -9.82 44.50 -2.68
C ILE A 63 -8.88 43.52 -3.40
N GLY A 64 -7.85 44.05 -4.08
CA GLY A 64 -6.80 43.27 -4.72
C GLY A 64 -5.67 42.91 -3.76
N TYR A 65 -5.34 41.63 -3.67
CA TYR A 65 -4.26 41.10 -2.84
C TYR A 65 -3.19 40.46 -3.69
N THR A 66 -1.93 40.69 -3.32
CA THR A 66 -0.78 39.98 -3.89
C THR A 66 -0.50 38.73 -3.06
N VAL A 67 -0.44 37.58 -3.72
CA VAL A 67 -0.23 36.25 -3.12
C VAL A 67 1.08 35.68 -3.64
N TYR A 68 2.09 35.58 -2.77
CA TYR A 68 3.42 35.08 -3.14
C TYR A 68 3.50 33.54 -3.14
N PRO A 69 4.59 32.94 -3.65
CA PRO A 69 4.82 31.50 -3.52
C PRO A 69 4.75 31.01 -2.08
N GLY A 70 4.05 29.90 -1.86
CA GLY A 70 3.75 29.33 -0.55
C GLY A 70 2.60 30.01 0.18
N GLU A 71 2.03 31.08 -0.37
CA GLU A 71 0.93 31.82 0.25
C GLU A 71 -0.42 31.50 -0.39
N TRP A 72 -1.47 31.73 0.38
CA TRP A 72 -2.83 31.83 -0.11
C TRP A 72 -3.64 32.80 0.73
N ILE A 73 -4.71 33.34 0.14
CA ILE A 73 -5.65 34.22 0.82
C ILE A 73 -7.07 33.74 0.55
N CYS A 74 -7.88 33.67 1.61
CA CYS A 74 -9.25 33.17 1.54
C CYS A 74 -10.09 33.76 2.67
N THR A 75 -11.40 33.65 2.56
CA THR A 75 -12.33 33.99 3.65
C THR A 75 -12.30 32.92 4.74
N VAL A 76 -12.66 33.30 5.96
CA VAL A 76 -12.83 32.33 7.07
C VAL A 76 -13.94 31.31 6.74
N LYS A 77 -14.94 31.70 5.94
CA LYS A 77 -16.00 30.80 5.46
C LYS A 77 -15.46 29.70 4.56
N GLU A 78 -14.63 30.05 3.57
CA GLU A 78 -13.98 29.07 2.69
C GLU A 78 -13.11 28.11 3.49
N LEU A 79 -12.30 28.63 4.41
CA LEU A 79 -11.45 27.81 5.26
C LEU A 79 -12.27 26.81 6.10
N THR A 80 -13.40 27.26 6.65
CA THR A 80 -14.33 26.42 7.42
C THR A 80 -14.89 25.29 6.55
N ALA A 81 -15.22 25.59 5.29
CA ALA A 81 -15.70 24.60 4.33
C ALA A 81 -14.60 23.58 3.98
N TRP A 82 -13.38 24.03 3.74
CA TRP A 82 -12.24 23.17 3.39
C TRP A 82 -11.87 22.22 4.52
N PHE A 83 -11.81 22.72 5.76
CA PHE A 83 -11.52 21.91 6.94
C PHE A 83 -12.73 21.10 7.42
N ARG A 84 -13.91 21.32 6.83
CA ARG A 84 -15.17 20.67 7.21
C ARG A 84 -15.52 20.86 8.69
N THR A 85 -15.12 21.99 9.25
CA THR A 85 -15.43 22.33 10.64
C THR A 85 -16.84 22.87 10.75
N ARG A 86 -17.50 22.65 11.90
CA ARG A 86 -18.86 23.16 12.14
C ARG A 86 -18.87 24.67 12.37
N PHE A 87 -17.82 25.20 13.00
CA PHE A 87 -17.74 26.60 13.39
C PHE A 87 -16.44 27.24 12.91
N GLN A 88 -16.50 28.50 12.52
CA GLN A 88 -15.34 29.29 12.09
C GLN A 88 -14.20 29.31 13.12
N ARG A 89 -14.54 29.39 14.42
CA ARG A 89 -13.55 29.34 15.51
C ARG A 89 -12.72 28.05 15.52
N GLN A 90 -13.28 26.93 15.07
CA GLN A 90 -12.54 25.66 15.00
C GLN A 90 -11.53 25.71 13.86
N ALA A 91 -11.90 26.28 12.70
CA ALA A 91 -10.97 26.47 11.60
C ALA A 91 -9.79 27.38 12.00
N VAL A 92 -10.06 28.45 12.74
CA VAL A 92 -9.03 29.34 13.28
C VAL A 92 -8.14 28.60 14.30
N SER A 93 -8.73 27.85 15.23
CA SER A 93 -7.97 27.06 16.20
C SER A 93 -7.04 26.04 15.52
N ILE A 94 -7.43 25.48 14.38
CA ILE A 94 -6.56 24.59 13.59
C ILE A 94 -5.37 25.38 13.03
N LEU A 95 -5.59 26.59 12.51
CA LEU A 95 -4.49 27.44 12.06
C LEU A 95 -3.55 27.82 13.19
N ASP A 96 -4.07 28.14 14.37
CA ASP A 96 -3.29 28.41 15.58
C ASP A 96 -2.36 27.24 15.91
N GLU A 97 -2.90 26.00 15.93
CA GLU A 97 -2.11 24.80 16.22
C GLU A 97 -1.04 24.53 15.15
N LEU A 98 -1.36 24.69 13.86
CA LEU A 98 -0.39 24.53 12.78
C LEU A 98 0.71 25.61 12.83
N GLN A 99 0.38 26.83 13.25
CA GLN A 99 1.35 27.91 13.43
C GLN A 99 2.24 27.69 14.65
N LYS A 100 1.69 27.20 15.78
CA LYS A 100 2.46 26.81 16.97
C LYS A 100 3.49 25.73 16.66
N ARG A 101 3.14 24.78 15.77
CA ARG A 101 4.05 23.75 15.25
C ARG A 101 5.02 24.25 14.17
N HIS A 102 5.02 25.56 13.89
CA HIS A 102 5.89 26.19 12.90
C HIS A 102 5.74 25.67 11.47
N LEU A 103 4.59 25.09 11.12
CA LEU A 103 4.31 24.61 9.77
C LEU A 103 3.80 25.74 8.86
N ILE A 104 3.11 26.71 9.44
CA ILE A 104 2.58 27.87 8.72
C ILE A 104 2.84 29.16 9.50
N SER A 105 2.59 30.29 8.84
CA SER A 105 2.31 31.58 9.46
C SER A 105 1.05 32.15 8.85
N TYR A 106 0.15 32.74 9.64
CA TYR A 106 -1.05 33.36 9.10
C TYR A 106 -1.39 34.68 9.80
N LEU A 107 -2.17 35.50 9.11
CA LEU A 107 -2.65 36.78 9.61
C LEU A 107 -4.08 37.03 9.14
N PHE A 108 -4.82 37.80 9.92
CA PHE A 108 -6.15 38.25 9.57
C PHE A 108 -6.10 39.59 8.82
N LEU A 109 -6.96 39.70 7.81
CA LEU A 109 -7.22 40.88 7.00
C LEU A 109 -8.71 41.21 7.06
N ASP A 110 -9.08 42.38 6.55
CA ASP A 110 -10.47 42.85 6.47
C ASP A 110 -11.27 42.64 7.78
N ARG A 111 -10.78 43.23 8.87
CA ARG A 111 -11.42 43.15 10.21
C ARG A 111 -11.69 41.70 10.68
N GLY A 112 -10.87 40.74 10.26
CA GLY A 112 -10.97 39.35 10.68
C GLY A 112 -11.77 38.43 9.76
N LYS A 113 -12.29 38.93 8.63
CA LYS A 113 -13.08 38.11 7.68
C LYS A 113 -12.23 37.31 6.71
N VAL A 114 -11.02 37.82 6.42
CA VAL A 114 -10.10 37.25 5.45
C VAL A 114 -8.86 36.76 6.17
N VAL A 115 -8.35 35.60 5.78
CA VAL A 115 -7.13 34.99 6.28
C VAL A 115 -6.13 34.93 5.14
N LYS A 116 -4.93 35.45 5.39
CA LYS A 116 -3.77 35.20 4.56
C LYS A 116 -2.82 34.27 5.32
N TYR A 117 -2.46 33.14 4.72
CA TYR A 117 -1.49 32.22 5.32
C TYR A 117 -0.34 31.95 4.36
N LYS A 118 0.76 31.46 4.94
CA LYS A 118 1.99 31.06 4.26
C LYS A 118 2.48 29.74 4.83
N VAL A 119 2.69 28.77 3.95
CA VAL A 119 3.34 27.49 4.29
C VAL A 119 4.84 27.72 4.45
N ARG A 120 5.39 27.34 5.61
CA ARG A 120 6.84 27.45 5.85
C ARG A 120 7.59 26.43 5.00
N ASP A 121 8.82 26.77 4.62
CA ASP A 121 9.69 25.94 3.79
C ASP A 121 9.10 25.48 2.43
N TRP A 122 8.02 26.12 1.96
CA TRP A 122 7.38 25.76 0.69
C TRP A 122 8.36 25.66 -0.47
N LYS A 123 9.22 26.69 -0.63
CA LYS A 123 10.25 26.74 -1.69
C LYS A 123 11.27 25.61 -1.54
N LYS A 124 11.71 25.28 -0.32
CA LYS A 124 12.66 24.20 -0.04
C LYS A 124 12.13 22.85 -0.51
N HIS A 125 10.83 22.61 -0.32
CA HIS A 125 10.21 21.34 -0.67
C HIS A 125 9.77 21.27 -2.13
N ASN A 126 9.42 22.40 -2.74
CA ASN A 126 8.81 22.50 -4.07
C ASN A 126 9.69 23.22 -5.11
N THR A 127 11.02 23.05 -5.03
CA THR A 127 12.00 23.69 -5.93
C THR A 127 11.86 23.29 -7.41
N VAL A 128 11.47 22.05 -7.70
CA VAL A 128 11.40 21.50 -9.08
C VAL A 128 10.33 22.22 -9.93
N LEU A 129 9.43 22.96 -9.30
CA LEU A 129 8.30 23.63 -9.95
C LEU A 129 8.62 25.07 -10.41
N ASP A 130 9.90 25.46 -10.42
CA ASP A 130 10.37 26.77 -10.90
C ASP A 130 10.14 27.00 -12.41
N TYR A 131 9.78 25.98 -13.20
CA TYR A 131 9.43 26.12 -14.61
C TYR A 131 7.92 26.37 -14.80
N ASN A 132 7.53 27.64 -14.99
CA ASN A 132 6.30 28.10 -15.64
C ASN A 132 4.98 27.34 -15.36
N CYS A 133 4.79 26.75 -14.18
CA CYS A 133 3.57 26.02 -13.88
C CYS A 133 2.43 27.01 -13.56
N PRO A 134 1.33 27.04 -14.34
CA PRO A 134 0.17 27.86 -13.98
C PRO A 134 -0.38 27.41 -12.63
N CYS A 135 -0.66 28.37 -11.73
CA CYS A 135 -1.23 28.11 -10.40
C CYS A 135 -2.73 27.81 -10.47
N GLN A 136 -3.10 26.80 -11.23
CA GLN A 136 -4.44 26.22 -11.21
C GLN A 136 -4.62 25.46 -9.88
N LYS A 137 -5.82 25.53 -9.29
CA LYS A 137 -6.11 24.96 -7.95
C LYS A 137 -6.70 23.56 -8.00
N ASP A 138 -7.17 23.22 -9.18
CA ASP A 138 -7.75 21.97 -9.62
C ASP A 138 -6.71 21.07 -10.32
N THR A 139 -5.59 21.62 -10.81
CA THR A 139 -4.57 20.86 -11.55
C THR A 139 -3.18 20.98 -10.91
N GLY A 140 -2.33 19.99 -11.19
CA GLY A 140 -0.94 19.94 -10.71
C GLY A 140 -0.75 19.16 -9.41
N PHE A 141 0.46 19.28 -8.85
CA PHE A 141 0.88 18.57 -7.64
C PHE A 141 1.83 19.42 -6.82
N PHE A 142 2.03 19.07 -5.55
CA PHE A 142 3.07 19.59 -4.67
C PHE A 142 3.82 18.44 -4.01
N PHE A 143 4.97 18.74 -3.40
CA PHE A 143 5.73 17.79 -2.61
C PHE A 143 5.49 18.02 -1.11
N MET A 144 5.06 16.96 -0.43
CA MET A 144 4.93 16.90 1.02
C MET A 144 6.15 16.17 1.60
N PRO A 145 6.88 16.76 2.56
CA PRO A 145 7.99 16.08 3.22
C PRO A 145 7.49 14.92 4.08
N THR A 146 8.09 13.73 3.94
CA THR A 146 7.69 12.54 4.71
C THR A 146 7.91 12.75 6.22
N VAL A 147 8.94 13.52 6.59
CA VAL A 147 9.23 13.88 7.99
C VAL A 147 8.07 14.68 8.60
N VAL A 148 7.59 15.72 7.90
CA VAL A 148 6.47 16.54 8.36
C VAL A 148 5.19 15.71 8.48
N ALA A 149 4.93 14.82 7.52
CA ALA A 149 3.77 13.92 7.59
C ALA A 149 3.84 13.00 8.82
N THR A 150 5.00 12.39 9.06
CA THR A 150 5.22 11.47 10.19
C THR A 150 5.13 12.18 11.54
N GLU A 151 5.71 13.37 11.65
CA GLU A 151 5.60 14.23 12.86
C GLU A 151 4.15 14.60 13.16
N LEU A 152 3.38 15.00 12.14
CA LEU A 152 1.97 15.33 12.30
C LEU A 152 1.19 14.13 12.79
N VAL A 153 1.34 12.97 12.14
CA VAL A 153 0.65 11.72 12.50
C VAL A 153 0.97 11.29 13.94
N SER A 154 2.22 11.43 14.35
CA SER A 154 2.70 11.00 15.67
C SER A 154 2.38 12.00 16.79
N ALA A 155 1.95 13.22 16.47
CA ALA A 155 1.72 14.27 17.46
C ALA A 155 0.41 14.11 18.26
N GLY A 156 -0.44 13.15 17.91
CA GLY A 156 -1.68 12.90 18.64
C GLY A 156 -2.62 11.93 17.94
N ARG A 157 -3.89 12.05 18.27
CA ARG A 157 -4.93 11.19 17.70
C ARG A 157 -5.18 11.55 16.24
N CYS A 158 -5.08 10.57 15.35
CA CYS A 158 -5.43 10.73 13.94
C CYS A 158 -6.94 10.60 13.70
N SER A 159 -7.45 11.43 12.78
CA SER A 159 -8.77 11.25 12.17
C SER A 159 -8.73 10.20 11.07
N GLU A 160 -9.89 9.76 10.56
CA GLU A 160 -9.94 8.82 9.44
C GLU A 160 -9.23 9.38 8.19
N MET A 161 -9.34 10.70 7.96
CA MET A 161 -8.61 11.36 6.87
C MET A 161 -7.11 11.44 7.08
N ASP A 162 -6.66 11.67 8.33
CA ASP A 162 -5.21 11.65 8.60
C ASP A 162 -4.64 10.25 8.35
N ILE A 163 -5.38 9.20 8.71
CA ILE A 163 -5.00 7.80 8.47
C ILE A 163 -4.91 7.52 6.97
N LEU A 164 -5.93 7.87 6.18
CA LEU A 164 -5.91 7.65 4.73
C LEU A 164 -4.74 8.37 4.06
N LEU A 165 -4.46 9.62 4.45
CA LEU A 165 -3.32 10.38 3.94
C LEU A 165 -1.98 9.76 4.35
N ASP A 166 -1.85 9.30 5.59
CA ASP A 166 -0.65 8.62 6.08
C ASP A 166 -0.38 7.33 5.31
N LEU A 167 -1.41 6.52 5.04
CA LEU A 167 -1.32 5.34 4.19
C LEU A 167 -0.85 5.72 2.78
N TRP A 168 -1.45 6.75 2.17
CA TRP A 168 -1.07 7.26 0.86
C TRP A 168 0.39 7.71 0.78
N MET A 169 0.87 8.45 1.77
CA MET A 169 2.25 8.93 1.84
C MET A 169 3.26 7.82 2.17
N SER A 170 2.80 6.72 2.74
CA SER A 170 3.60 5.55 3.07
C SER A 170 3.62 4.50 1.96
N ALA A 171 2.95 4.74 0.83
CA ALA A 171 2.93 3.82 -0.30
C ALA A 171 4.29 3.76 -1.00
N VAL A 172 4.63 2.55 -1.45
CA VAL A 172 5.86 2.22 -2.17
C VAL A 172 5.47 1.33 -3.35
N TYR A 173 6.05 1.60 -4.51
CA TYR A 173 5.77 0.86 -5.74
C TYR A 173 7.07 0.55 -6.47
N ASN A 174 7.24 -0.73 -6.80
CA ASN A 174 8.36 -1.28 -7.55
C ASN A 174 9.74 -0.88 -7.00
N ASP A 175 9.91 -0.94 -5.67
CA ASP A 175 11.20 -0.75 -5.00
C ASP A 175 11.69 -2.07 -4.40
N SER A 176 12.84 -2.54 -4.88
CA SER A 176 13.46 -3.80 -4.43
C SER A 176 13.77 -3.85 -2.93
N GLN A 177 13.78 -2.71 -2.24
CA GLN A 177 13.97 -2.64 -0.79
C GLN A 177 12.72 -3.07 0.00
N VAL A 178 11.55 -3.10 -0.63
CA VAL A 178 10.26 -3.39 0.02
C VAL A 178 9.57 -4.56 -0.65
N GLN A 179 9.39 -5.62 0.11
CA GLN A 179 8.71 -6.83 -0.34
C GLN A 179 7.26 -6.54 -0.72
N GLY A 180 6.79 -7.10 -1.83
CA GLY A 180 5.41 -6.97 -2.29
C GLY A 180 5.11 -5.64 -2.99
N SER A 181 6.08 -4.72 -3.11
CA SER A 181 5.90 -3.46 -3.84
C SER A 181 5.89 -3.64 -5.36
N GLU A 182 6.40 -4.77 -5.85
CA GLU A 182 6.36 -5.20 -7.24
C GLU A 182 4.97 -5.63 -7.71
N ILE A 183 4.14 -6.14 -6.79
CA ILE A 183 2.75 -6.54 -7.09
C ILE A 183 1.86 -5.30 -7.22
N GLY A 184 2.12 -4.30 -6.38
CA GLY A 184 1.31 -3.09 -6.35
C GLY A 184 1.79 -2.08 -5.31
N PRO A 185 1.09 -0.92 -5.21
CA PRO A 185 1.42 0.15 -4.28
C PRO A 185 1.14 -0.28 -2.83
N VAL A 186 2.15 -0.84 -2.20
CA VAL A 186 2.07 -1.39 -0.83
C VAL A 186 2.41 -0.31 0.19
N VAL A 187 1.69 -0.28 1.31
CA VAL A 187 1.95 0.62 2.43
C VAL A 187 3.12 0.08 3.24
N TYR A 188 4.17 0.90 3.36
CA TYR A 188 5.35 0.59 4.15
C TYR A 188 5.71 1.75 5.09
N PHE A 189 5.61 1.54 6.40
CA PHE A 189 5.84 2.57 7.42
C PHE A 189 7.32 2.90 7.69
N ARG A 190 8.22 2.64 6.72
CA ARG A 190 9.64 3.03 6.73
C ARG A 190 10.37 2.69 8.04
N ASN A 191 10.13 1.49 8.56
CA ASN A 191 10.72 0.98 9.81
C ASN A 191 12.12 0.34 9.62
N GLY A 192 12.68 0.39 8.39
CA GLY A 192 13.98 -0.19 8.04
C GLY A 192 14.00 -1.71 7.83
N THR A 193 12.87 -2.42 8.00
CA THR A 193 12.84 -3.89 7.85
C THR A 193 12.66 -4.38 6.41
N GLY A 194 12.22 -3.52 5.48
CA GLY A 194 11.81 -3.93 4.12
C GLY A 194 10.54 -4.77 4.05
N SER A 195 9.89 -5.05 5.19
CA SER A 195 8.64 -5.82 5.24
C SER A 195 7.43 -4.89 5.44
N PRO A 196 6.38 -4.99 4.59
CA PRO A 196 5.16 -4.17 4.72
C PRO A 196 4.19 -4.68 5.80
N LEU A 197 4.52 -5.79 6.47
CA LEU A 197 3.67 -6.34 7.52
C LEU A 197 3.59 -5.38 8.70
N ALA A 198 2.36 -4.97 9.04
CA ALA A 198 2.09 -4.10 10.16
C ALA A 198 1.02 -4.72 11.07
N ALA A 199 1.32 -4.79 12.37
CA ALA A 199 0.33 -5.24 13.34
C ALA A 199 -0.66 -4.11 13.67
N TYR A 200 -1.92 -4.46 13.95
CA TYR A 200 -2.92 -3.48 14.39
C TYR A 200 -2.51 -2.71 15.65
N SER A 201 -1.67 -3.30 16.52
CA SER A 201 -1.11 -2.61 17.68
C SER A 201 -0.11 -1.52 17.29
N GLU A 202 0.72 -1.76 16.28
CA GLU A 202 1.72 -0.79 15.80
C GLU A 202 1.02 0.38 15.10
N MET A 203 0.06 0.07 14.22
CA MET A 203 -0.77 1.09 13.57
C MET A 203 -1.58 1.91 14.58
N ALA A 204 -2.11 1.26 15.62
CA ALA A 204 -2.83 1.94 16.71
C ALA A 204 -1.94 2.96 17.44
N VAL A 205 -0.70 2.58 17.76
CA VAL A 205 0.29 3.47 18.39
C VAL A 205 0.63 4.62 17.45
N ARG A 206 0.93 4.33 16.18
CA ARG A 206 1.25 5.34 15.16
C ARG A 206 0.16 6.40 15.02
N TRP A 207 -1.10 5.98 15.04
CA TRP A 207 -2.25 6.86 14.85
C TRP A 207 -2.86 7.41 16.15
N GLY A 208 -2.30 7.08 17.32
CA GLY A 208 -2.81 7.52 18.61
C GLY A 208 -4.27 7.11 18.86
N ILE A 209 -4.69 5.94 18.36
CA ILE A 209 -6.04 5.38 18.52
C ILE A 209 -6.00 3.96 19.08
N SER A 210 -7.14 3.43 19.51
CA SER A 210 -7.20 2.04 19.98
C SER A 210 -7.09 1.02 18.85
N LYS A 211 -6.59 -0.19 19.14
CA LYS A 211 -6.54 -1.33 18.22
C LYS A 211 -7.91 -1.61 17.57
N ALA A 212 -8.98 -1.57 18.36
CA ALA A 212 -10.34 -1.76 17.86
C ALA A 212 -10.80 -0.64 16.90
N THR A 213 -10.36 0.59 17.13
CA THR A 213 -10.67 1.70 16.22
C THR A 213 -9.88 1.59 14.93
N THR A 214 -8.60 1.20 15.01
CA THR A 214 -7.75 0.89 13.85
C THR A 214 -8.41 -0.16 12.95
N GLY A 215 -8.89 -1.26 13.54
CA GLY A 215 -9.69 -2.29 12.87
C GLY A 215 -10.89 -1.74 12.11
N ARG A 216 -11.73 -0.95 12.79
CA ARG A 216 -12.94 -0.36 12.20
C ARG A 216 -12.63 0.62 11.07
N VAL A 217 -11.59 1.46 11.22
CA VAL A 217 -11.22 2.45 10.19
C VAL A 217 -10.67 1.74 8.96
N LEU A 218 -9.75 0.78 9.13
CA LEU A 218 -9.19 0.03 8.00
C LEU A 218 -10.27 -0.78 7.27
N LYS A 219 -11.15 -1.46 8.01
CA LYS A 219 -12.28 -2.17 7.39
C LYS A 219 -13.17 -1.21 6.61
N LYS A 220 -13.51 -0.07 7.20
CA LYS A 220 -14.31 0.96 6.52
C LYS A 220 -13.64 1.48 5.24
N LEU A 221 -12.33 1.73 5.26
CA LEU A 221 -11.59 2.16 4.07
C LEU A 221 -11.56 1.07 2.99
N ALA A 222 -11.46 -0.20 3.39
CA ALA A 222 -11.55 -1.33 2.47
C ALA A 222 -12.95 -1.47 1.87
N ASP A 223 -14.01 -1.34 2.68
CA ASP A 223 -15.42 -1.39 2.22
C ASP A 223 -15.77 -0.24 1.25
N MET A 224 -14.98 0.83 1.24
CA MET A 224 -15.11 1.98 0.33
C MET A 224 -14.11 1.93 -0.83
N ASP A 225 -13.45 0.79 -1.05
CA ASP A 225 -12.49 0.55 -2.13
C ASP A 225 -11.30 1.51 -2.15
N TYR A 226 -10.90 2.09 -1.00
CA TYR A 226 -9.67 2.87 -0.91
C TYR A 226 -8.43 1.99 -0.76
N ILE A 227 -8.57 0.83 -0.11
CA ILE A 227 -7.47 -0.08 0.20
C ILE A 227 -7.88 -1.54 0.03
N SER A 228 -6.91 -2.38 -0.30
CA SER A 228 -6.98 -3.84 -0.13
C SER A 228 -6.27 -4.23 1.16
N LEU A 229 -7.04 -4.77 2.11
CA LEU A 229 -6.54 -5.18 3.43
C LEU A 229 -6.40 -6.69 3.49
N MET A 230 -5.16 -7.18 3.55
CA MET A 230 -4.86 -8.61 3.61
C MET A 230 -4.35 -8.97 5.00
N SER A 231 -5.08 -9.85 5.67
CA SER A 231 -4.65 -10.45 6.94
C SER A 231 -4.29 -11.91 6.73
N PHE A 232 -3.16 -12.30 7.31
CA PHE A 232 -2.61 -13.64 7.19
C PHE A 232 -2.78 -14.43 8.50
N PRO A 233 -2.85 -15.77 8.42
CA PRO A 233 -2.91 -16.61 9.62
C PRO A 233 -1.71 -16.38 10.54
N GLY A 234 -1.93 -16.44 11.85
CA GLY A 234 -0.89 -16.27 12.88
C GLY A 234 -0.74 -14.83 13.40
N ARG A 235 0.43 -14.53 13.99
CA ARG A 235 0.79 -13.21 14.56
C ARG A 235 1.58 -12.32 13.58
N THR A 236 1.56 -12.65 12.29
CA THR A 236 2.41 -12.05 11.23
C THR A 236 2.01 -10.62 10.87
N GLY A 237 0.78 -10.20 11.13
CA GLY A 237 0.29 -8.85 10.87
C GLY A 237 -0.57 -8.76 9.61
N SER A 238 -0.83 -7.53 9.15
CA SER A 238 -1.63 -7.25 7.96
C SER A 238 -0.81 -6.46 6.95
N VAL A 239 -1.13 -6.64 5.67
CA VAL A 239 -0.56 -5.90 4.55
C VAL A 239 -1.67 -5.06 3.93
N ILE A 240 -1.32 -3.85 3.52
CA ILE A 240 -2.26 -2.87 2.96
C ILE A 240 -1.74 -2.45 1.59
N TYR A 241 -2.57 -2.65 0.57
CA TYR A 241 -2.36 -2.10 -0.78
C TYR A 241 -3.34 -0.96 -1.03
N LEU A 242 -2.90 0.06 -1.76
CA LEU A 242 -3.76 1.19 -2.11
C LEU A 242 -4.44 0.97 -3.46
N HIS A 243 -5.72 1.31 -3.53
CA HIS A 243 -6.41 1.43 -4.80
C HIS A 243 -6.25 2.83 -5.39
N SER A 244 -6.41 2.96 -6.71
CA SER A 244 -6.32 4.24 -7.43
C SER A 244 -4.97 4.96 -7.31
N TYR A 245 -3.94 4.32 -6.75
CA TYR A 245 -2.67 4.97 -6.50
C TYR A 245 -1.87 5.10 -7.79
N LEU A 246 -1.75 4.03 -8.58
CA LEU A 246 -0.99 4.06 -9.83
C LEU A 246 -1.67 4.94 -10.87
N SER A 247 -3.01 4.91 -10.91
CA SER A 247 -3.79 5.78 -11.78
C SER A 247 -3.65 7.25 -11.40
N THR A 248 -3.70 7.58 -10.11
CA THR A 248 -3.51 8.96 -9.64
C THR A 248 -2.06 9.45 -9.81
N MET A 249 -1.08 8.60 -9.48
CA MET A 249 0.33 9.00 -9.42
C MET A 249 1.04 8.90 -10.76
N PHE A 250 0.72 7.90 -11.56
CA PHE A 250 1.48 7.57 -12.78
C PHE A 250 0.61 7.51 -14.03
N GLN A 251 -0.72 7.68 -13.93
CA GLN A 251 -1.66 7.49 -15.04
C GLN A 251 -1.57 6.07 -15.64
N ILE A 252 -1.28 5.09 -14.78
CA ILE A 252 -1.22 3.66 -15.12
C ILE A 252 -2.44 2.98 -14.51
N SER A 253 -3.02 2.00 -15.20
CA SER A 253 -4.08 1.18 -14.63
C SER A 253 -3.62 0.48 -13.36
N ASP A 254 -4.47 0.48 -12.33
CA ASP A 254 -4.18 -0.27 -11.13
C ASP A 254 -4.26 -1.78 -11.40
N VAL A 255 -3.38 -2.54 -10.75
CA VAL A 255 -3.32 -4.00 -10.84
C VAL A 255 -4.17 -4.58 -9.70
N LEU A 256 -4.95 -5.62 -10.00
CA LEU A 256 -5.66 -6.38 -8.98
C LEU A 256 -4.64 -7.19 -8.18
N VAL A 257 -4.52 -6.90 -6.89
CA VAL A 257 -3.56 -7.57 -6.01
C VAL A 257 -4.21 -8.83 -5.45
N ASP A 258 -3.64 -9.99 -5.80
CA ASP A 258 -4.10 -11.28 -5.31
C ASP A 258 -3.49 -11.65 -3.95
N LYS A 259 -4.30 -12.22 -3.05
CA LYS A 259 -3.87 -12.48 -1.67
C LYS A 259 -2.83 -13.60 -1.60
N GLU A 260 -2.97 -14.61 -2.44
CA GLU A 260 -2.08 -15.75 -2.52
C GLU A 260 -0.74 -15.34 -3.13
N GLU A 261 -0.75 -14.48 -4.16
CA GLU A 261 0.47 -13.86 -4.70
C GLU A 261 1.26 -13.09 -3.63
N VAL A 262 0.58 -12.26 -2.84
CA VAL A 262 1.20 -11.52 -1.73
C VAL A 262 1.75 -12.47 -0.66
N ALA A 263 1.03 -13.55 -0.34
CA ALA A 263 1.50 -14.55 0.62
C ALA A 263 2.81 -15.20 0.16
N MET A 264 2.91 -15.54 -1.12
CA MET A 264 4.13 -16.13 -1.70
C MET A 264 5.32 -15.18 -1.63
N VAL A 265 5.13 -13.92 -2.05
CA VAL A 265 6.20 -12.91 -2.03
C VAL A 265 6.70 -12.65 -0.61
N LEU A 266 5.78 -12.59 0.36
CA LEU A 266 6.11 -12.38 1.76
C LEU A 266 6.57 -13.65 2.49
N LYS A 267 6.67 -14.78 1.79
CA LYS A 267 7.05 -16.09 2.33
C LYS A 267 6.18 -16.48 3.53
N ILE A 268 4.90 -16.15 3.47
CA ILE A 268 3.93 -16.45 4.52
C ILE A 268 3.40 -17.86 4.29
N ASN A 269 3.45 -18.67 5.34
CA ASN A 269 2.90 -20.02 5.31
C ASN A 269 1.40 -19.97 5.04
N LEU A 270 0.99 -20.39 3.85
CA LEU A 270 -0.39 -20.72 3.58
C LEU A 270 -0.66 -22.06 4.25
N THR A 271 -1.47 -22.07 5.30
CA THR A 271 -1.99 -23.32 5.87
C THR A 271 -2.76 -24.03 4.76
N LEU A 272 -2.24 -25.17 4.31
CA LEU A 272 -3.02 -26.14 3.56
C LEU A 272 -4.22 -26.53 4.44
N PRO A 273 -5.42 -26.75 3.87
CA PRO A 273 -6.50 -27.30 4.67
C PRO A 273 -6.01 -28.62 5.26
N ASP A 274 -5.96 -28.67 6.60
CA ASP A 274 -5.66 -29.92 7.30
C ASP A 274 -6.69 -30.96 6.89
N GLU A 275 -6.24 -32.21 6.84
CA GLU A 275 -7.00 -33.39 6.42
C GLU A 275 -8.43 -33.35 6.96
N MET A 276 -9.38 -33.58 6.05
CA MET A 276 -10.82 -33.70 6.25
C MET A 276 -11.19 -34.05 7.70
N ASP A 277 -11.68 -33.06 8.47
CA ASP A 277 -12.54 -33.35 9.61
C ASP A 277 -13.78 -34.05 9.03
N GLU A 278 -13.80 -35.38 9.17
CA GLU A 278 -14.98 -36.20 8.89
C GLU A 278 -16.11 -35.84 9.85
N THR A 279 -16.82 -34.75 9.60
CA THR A 279 -18.24 -34.57 9.93
C THR A 279 -18.74 -33.21 9.45
N ASP A 280 -19.12 -33.13 8.17
CA ASP A 280 -20.28 -32.33 7.74
C ASP A 280 -20.71 -32.74 6.32
N PRO A 281 -21.87 -33.41 6.15
CA PRO A 281 -22.37 -33.76 4.83
C PRO A 281 -23.23 -32.61 4.30
N GLN A 282 -22.64 -31.66 3.57
CA GLN A 282 -23.27 -30.93 2.44
C GLN A 282 -22.41 -29.74 2.00
N ALA A 283 -21.59 -29.96 0.97
CA ALA A 283 -21.25 -28.93 0.00
C ALA A 283 -20.88 -29.61 -1.31
N ASP A 284 -21.84 -29.68 -2.23
CA ASP A 284 -21.60 -30.00 -3.63
C ASP A 284 -20.58 -29.00 -4.21
N SER A 285 -19.36 -29.46 -4.46
CA SER A 285 -18.51 -28.86 -5.48
C SER A 285 -17.81 -30.00 -6.23
N ALA A 286 -18.08 -30.06 -7.53
CA ALA A 286 -17.53 -31.06 -8.43
C ALA A 286 -16.00 -30.99 -8.41
N VAL A 287 -15.38 -31.95 -7.73
CA VAL A 287 -13.94 -32.20 -7.80
C VAL A 287 -13.64 -32.64 -9.23
N THR A 288 -12.95 -31.80 -9.99
CA THR A 288 -12.39 -32.20 -11.28
C THR A 288 -11.12 -32.99 -11.00
N GLU A 289 -11.19 -34.31 -11.19
CA GLU A 289 -10.04 -35.22 -11.15
C GLU A 289 -9.04 -34.78 -12.22
N HIS A 290 -7.99 -34.07 -11.81
CA HIS A 290 -6.84 -33.80 -12.68
C HIS A 290 -5.86 -34.95 -12.54
N GLU A 291 -5.30 -35.43 -13.66
CA GLU A 291 -4.31 -36.51 -13.63
C GLU A 291 -2.96 -35.95 -13.17
N ILE A 292 -2.59 -36.25 -11.92
CA ILE A 292 -1.36 -35.79 -11.27
C ILE A 292 -0.34 -36.93 -11.29
N CYS A 293 0.74 -36.74 -12.05
CA CYS A 293 1.84 -37.69 -12.15
C CYS A 293 3.01 -37.23 -11.27
N VAL A 294 3.20 -37.94 -10.15
CA VAL A 294 4.31 -37.72 -9.19
C VAL A 294 5.39 -38.78 -9.43
N SER A 295 6.62 -38.36 -9.72
CA SER A 295 7.76 -39.27 -9.82
C SER A 295 8.09 -39.95 -8.48
N GLU A 296 8.46 -41.23 -8.49
CA GLU A 296 8.72 -42.04 -7.27
C GLU A 296 9.87 -41.51 -6.38
N GLU A 297 10.73 -40.65 -6.91
CA GLU A 297 11.89 -40.07 -6.21
C GLU A 297 11.53 -38.91 -5.23
N LEU A 298 10.25 -38.54 -5.13
CA LEU A 298 9.75 -37.41 -4.32
C LEU A 298 9.42 -37.80 -2.85
N SER A 299 10.08 -38.84 -2.31
CA SER A 299 9.77 -39.50 -1.03
C SER A 299 9.86 -38.64 0.24
N SER A 300 10.18 -37.35 0.13
CA SER A 300 10.25 -36.42 1.26
C SER A 300 8.92 -35.72 1.56
N VAL A 301 7.90 -35.83 0.70
CA VAL A 301 6.57 -35.19 0.87
C VAL A 301 5.46 -36.20 0.55
N SER A 302 4.38 -36.24 1.32
CA SER A 302 3.24 -37.15 1.03
C SER A 302 2.55 -36.76 -0.29
N LYS A 303 1.97 -37.75 -1.00
CA LYS A 303 1.21 -37.52 -2.24
C LYS A 303 0.07 -36.50 -2.04
N SER A 304 -0.64 -36.57 -0.91
CA SER A 304 -1.70 -35.62 -0.53
C SER A 304 -1.22 -34.17 -0.42
N ASN A 305 -0.02 -33.95 0.15
CA ASN A 305 0.56 -32.62 0.26
C ASN A 305 1.00 -32.06 -1.10
N MET A 306 1.49 -32.92 -1.99
CA MET A 306 1.85 -32.51 -3.36
C MET A 306 0.61 -32.17 -4.19
N GLU A 307 -0.48 -32.93 -4.05
CA GLU A 307 -1.76 -32.62 -4.66
C GLU A 307 -2.30 -31.27 -4.18
N ALA A 308 -2.28 -31.01 -2.87
CA ALA A 308 -2.72 -29.74 -2.30
C ALA A 308 -1.86 -28.54 -2.78
N VAL A 309 -0.55 -28.73 -2.92
CA VAL A 309 0.36 -27.71 -3.49
C VAL A 309 0.04 -27.45 -4.96
N ILE A 310 -0.23 -28.50 -5.76
CA ILE A 310 -0.63 -28.35 -7.17
C ILE A 310 -1.97 -27.62 -7.28
N THR A 311 -2.98 -28.00 -6.49
CA THR A 311 -4.28 -27.33 -6.49
C THR A 311 -4.15 -25.85 -6.15
N LYS A 312 -3.32 -25.52 -5.15
CA LYS A 312 -3.04 -24.13 -4.78
C LYS A 312 -2.31 -23.37 -5.89
N MET A 313 -1.31 -23.98 -6.52
CA MET A 313 -0.58 -23.34 -7.61
C MET A 313 -1.45 -23.14 -8.84
N ALA A 314 -2.33 -24.09 -9.17
CA ALA A 314 -3.29 -23.96 -10.25
C ALA A 314 -4.26 -22.79 -10.02
N GLN A 315 -4.73 -22.58 -8.78
CA GLN A 315 -5.56 -21.42 -8.41
C GLN A 315 -4.82 -20.09 -8.63
N ILE A 316 -3.55 -20.02 -8.22
CA ILE A 316 -2.71 -18.81 -8.35
C ILE A 316 -2.45 -18.47 -9.82
N LEU A 317 -2.06 -19.46 -10.62
CA LEU A 317 -1.72 -19.25 -12.04
C LEU A 317 -2.97 -18.92 -12.88
N ASP A 318 -4.12 -19.46 -12.50
CA ASP A 318 -5.41 -19.10 -13.09
C ASP A 318 -5.81 -17.65 -12.74
N ALA A 319 -5.60 -17.20 -11.50
CA ALA A 319 -5.82 -15.80 -11.11
C ALA A 319 -4.93 -14.83 -11.89
N GLN A 320 -3.72 -15.26 -12.28
CA GLN A 320 -2.80 -14.53 -13.16
C GLN A 320 -3.21 -14.57 -14.65
N GLY A 321 -4.34 -15.21 -14.99
CA GLY A 321 -4.88 -15.26 -16.35
C GLY A 321 -4.16 -16.26 -17.27
N ILE A 322 -3.36 -17.17 -16.70
CA ILE A 322 -2.64 -18.17 -17.49
C ILE A 322 -3.61 -19.29 -17.88
N SER A 323 -3.68 -19.58 -19.18
CA SER A 323 -4.56 -20.62 -19.71
C SER A 323 -4.15 -22.03 -19.24
N CYS A 324 -5.08 -22.98 -19.33
CA CYS A 324 -4.90 -24.41 -19.02
C CYS A 324 -4.95 -24.85 -17.55
N PHE A 325 -5.04 -23.93 -16.57
CA PHE A 325 -5.10 -24.30 -15.14
C PHE A 325 -6.49 -24.67 -14.61
N ARG A 326 -7.56 -24.38 -15.36
CA ARG A 326 -8.94 -24.88 -15.16
C ARG A 326 -9.36 -25.95 -16.16
N CYS A 327 -8.43 -26.47 -16.96
CA CYS A 327 -8.76 -27.39 -18.04
C CYS A 327 -8.81 -28.84 -17.50
N PRO A 328 -9.91 -29.58 -17.66
CA PRO A 328 -9.99 -30.98 -17.24
C PRO A 328 -9.08 -31.92 -18.06
N LYS A 329 -8.46 -31.42 -19.14
CA LYS A 329 -7.46 -32.13 -19.95
C LYS A 329 -6.02 -31.74 -19.61
N SER A 330 -5.82 -30.99 -18.52
CA SER A 330 -4.49 -30.61 -18.07
C SER A 330 -3.88 -31.74 -17.22
N ILE A 331 -2.65 -32.10 -17.56
CA ILE A 331 -1.85 -33.11 -16.86
C ILE A 331 -0.70 -32.36 -16.19
N TYR A 332 -0.57 -32.54 -14.88
CA TYR A 332 0.49 -31.94 -14.07
C TYR A 332 1.56 -33.00 -13.78
N LYS A 333 2.79 -32.77 -14.24
CA LYS A 333 3.94 -33.66 -14.03
C LYS A 333 4.95 -32.99 -13.10
N LEU A 334 5.18 -33.59 -11.93
CA LEU A 334 6.21 -33.16 -10.99
C LEU A 334 7.46 -34.03 -11.10
N TYR A 335 8.63 -33.40 -11.17
CA TYR A 335 9.93 -34.08 -11.24
C TYR A 335 10.99 -33.35 -10.39
N PRO A 336 11.95 -34.09 -9.80
CA PRO A 336 13.05 -33.48 -9.05
C PRO A 336 13.97 -32.68 -9.99
N LEU A 337 14.38 -31.49 -9.55
CA LEU A 337 15.44 -30.74 -10.24
C LEU A 337 16.79 -31.16 -9.65
N SER A 338 17.72 -31.56 -10.52
CA SER A 338 19.06 -31.97 -10.11
C SER A 338 19.89 -30.77 -9.62
N ASP A 339 20.60 -30.95 -8.49
CA ASP A 339 21.61 -30.00 -8.00
C ASP A 339 22.89 -29.96 -8.86
N ALA A 340 22.99 -30.80 -9.90
CA ALA A 340 24.23 -31.00 -10.66
C ALA A 340 24.73 -29.76 -11.44
N CYS A 341 23.90 -28.74 -11.65
CA CYS A 341 24.23 -27.59 -12.49
C CYS A 341 24.54 -26.29 -11.73
N ARG A 342 24.79 -26.32 -10.41
CA ARG A 342 25.22 -25.11 -9.69
C ARG A 342 26.63 -25.21 -9.14
N GLU A 343 27.52 -24.51 -9.83
CA GLU A 343 28.79 -24.06 -9.30
C GLU A 343 28.61 -23.39 -7.93
N ALA A 344 29.57 -23.63 -7.06
CA ALA A 344 29.58 -23.44 -5.61
C ALA A 344 29.46 -21.99 -5.07
N TYR A 345 28.67 -21.11 -5.69
CA TYR A 345 28.64 -19.68 -5.36
C TYR A 345 27.39 -19.16 -4.62
N ILE A 346 26.39 -20.00 -4.34
CA ILE A 346 25.24 -19.60 -3.47
C ILE A 346 25.17 -20.51 -2.24
N SER A 347 26.19 -20.42 -1.39
CA SER A 347 26.25 -21.11 -0.10
C SER A 347 25.47 -20.36 0.98
N HIS A 348 24.16 -20.16 0.80
CA HIS A 348 23.25 -19.77 1.89
C HIS A 348 21.86 -20.39 1.78
N ILE A 349 21.66 -21.41 0.93
CA ILE A 349 20.39 -22.14 0.88
C ILE A 349 20.26 -22.95 2.18
N GLN A 350 19.23 -22.61 2.95
CA GLN A 350 18.85 -23.28 4.18
C GLN A 350 18.81 -24.80 3.97
N LYS A 351 19.48 -25.54 4.85
CA LYS A 351 19.42 -27.02 4.88
C LYS A 351 17.94 -27.44 4.95
N GLY A 352 17.43 -28.06 3.89
CA GLY A 352 16.11 -28.68 3.86
C GLY A 352 15.14 -28.16 2.80
N ALA A 353 15.47 -27.13 2.02
CA ALA A 353 14.60 -26.68 0.93
C ALA A 353 14.56 -27.72 -0.21
N VAL A 354 13.36 -28.16 -0.60
CA VAL A 354 13.14 -29.12 -1.67
C VAL A 354 12.70 -28.41 -2.94
N ARG A 355 13.35 -28.69 -4.07
CA ARG A 355 13.11 -28.03 -5.36
C ARG A 355 12.58 -29.03 -6.37
N PHE A 356 11.50 -28.67 -7.05
CA PHE A 356 10.84 -29.52 -8.02
C PHE A 356 10.46 -28.74 -9.26
N GLY A 357 10.56 -29.37 -10.42
CA GLY A 357 10.02 -28.87 -11.67
C GLY A 357 8.56 -29.31 -11.80
N MET A 358 7.70 -28.40 -12.25
CA MET A 358 6.31 -28.71 -12.60
C MET A 358 6.10 -28.43 -14.07
N THR A 359 5.75 -29.46 -14.83
CA THR A 359 5.34 -29.33 -16.23
C THR A 359 3.84 -29.49 -16.35
N VAL A 360 3.21 -28.54 -17.03
CA VAL A 360 1.77 -28.54 -17.32
C VAL A 360 1.59 -28.84 -18.78
N SER A 361 0.96 -29.98 -19.08
CA SER A 361 0.60 -30.39 -20.44
C SER A 361 -0.90 -30.25 -20.64
N CYS A 362 -1.36 -29.77 -21.79
CA CYS A 362 -2.78 -29.70 -22.13
C CYS A 362 -3.01 -30.34 -23.50
N GLY A 363 -3.72 -31.48 -23.55
CA GLY A 363 -3.94 -32.25 -24.79
C GLY A 363 -2.92 -33.39 -24.99
N GLU A 364 -2.37 -33.55 -26.20
CA GLU A 364 -1.43 -34.63 -26.61
C GLU A 364 -0.04 -34.54 -25.93
N ASP A 365 -0.03 -34.49 -24.59
CA ASP A 365 1.12 -34.60 -23.69
C ASP A 365 2.29 -33.63 -23.95
N LYS A 366 2.06 -32.59 -24.76
CA LYS A 366 3.03 -31.51 -25.02
C LYS A 366 3.07 -30.53 -23.85
N PRO A 367 4.26 -30.20 -23.33
CA PRO A 367 4.41 -29.23 -22.26
C PRO A 367 4.01 -27.85 -22.77
N VAL A 368 3.05 -27.22 -22.10
CA VAL A 368 2.61 -25.84 -22.37
C VAL A 368 3.34 -24.88 -21.44
N TYR A 369 3.53 -25.26 -20.19
CA TYR A 369 4.25 -24.46 -19.20
C TYR A 369 5.18 -25.33 -18.35
N THR A 370 6.32 -24.76 -17.96
CA THR A 370 7.24 -25.37 -17.02
C THR A 370 7.57 -24.37 -15.92
N PHE A 371 7.40 -24.76 -14.67
CA PHE A 371 7.67 -23.96 -13.48
C PHE A 371 8.74 -24.60 -12.63
N GLU A 372 9.50 -23.77 -11.93
CA GLU A 372 10.34 -24.20 -10.82
C GLU A 372 9.62 -23.88 -9.50
N LEU A 373 9.45 -24.90 -8.66
CA LEU A 373 8.85 -24.80 -7.33
C LEU A 373 9.94 -25.03 -6.29
N THR A 374 9.98 -24.17 -5.26
CA THR A 374 10.87 -24.33 -4.11
C THR A 374 10.02 -24.36 -2.84
N LEU A 375 10.07 -25.49 -2.12
CA LEU A 375 9.44 -25.66 -0.82
C LEU A 375 10.52 -25.57 0.25
N SER A 376 10.37 -24.66 1.21
CA SER A 376 11.29 -24.56 2.34
C SER A 376 10.57 -25.02 3.62
N PRO A 377 11.16 -25.94 4.40
CA PRO A 377 10.59 -26.35 5.66
C PRO A 377 10.60 -25.17 6.62
N THR A 378 9.48 -24.97 7.30
CA THR A 378 9.38 -24.00 8.38
C THR A 378 10.16 -24.53 9.58
N GLU A 379 11.08 -23.73 10.13
CA GLU A 379 11.66 -24.03 11.43
C GLU A 379 10.54 -24.02 12.47
N LYS A 380 10.03 -25.19 12.84
CA LYS A 380 9.25 -25.33 14.07
C LYS A 380 10.19 -25.03 15.22
N ASP A 381 9.85 -24.03 16.03
CA ASP A 381 10.52 -23.75 17.29
C ASP A 381 10.78 -25.06 18.04
N ARG A 382 12.07 -25.33 18.30
CA ARG A 382 12.49 -26.38 19.22
C ARG A 382 12.15 -25.95 20.65
N GLU A 383 10.87 -25.87 20.99
CA GLU A 383 10.43 -25.92 22.38
C GLU A 383 10.38 -27.38 22.82
N GLY A 384 11.47 -27.81 23.44
CA GLY A 384 11.63 -29.14 24.01
C GLY A 384 12.88 -29.19 24.86
N GLY A 385 12.84 -28.47 25.99
CA GLY A 385 13.91 -28.49 26.99
C GLY A 385 14.18 -29.93 27.45
N ALA A 386 15.42 -30.38 27.24
CA ALA A 386 15.95 -31.52 27.96
C ALA A 386 16.17 -31.09 29.41
N ARG A 387 15.31 -31.59 30.31
CA ARG A 387 15.63 -31.73 31.73
C ARG A 387 16.56 -32.95 31.88
N ALA A 388 17.79 -32.70 32.29
CA ALA A 388 18.53 -33.48 33.29
C ALA A 388 19.62 -32.57 33.85
#